data_AF-A0A0Q8I4C8-F1
#
_entry.id   AF-A0A0Q8I4C8-F1
#
_cell.length_a   1.000
_cell.length_b   1.000
_cell.length_c   1.000
_cell.angle_alpha   90.00
_cell.angle_beta   90.00
_cell.angle_gamma   90.00
#
_symmetry.space_group_name_H-M   'P 1'
#
loop_
_entity.id
_entity.type
_entity.pdbx_description
1 polymer ?
#
loop_
_entity_poly.entity_id
_entity_poly.type
_entity_poly.pdbx_seq_one_letter_code
_entity_poly.pdbx_strand_id
1 'polypeptide(L)'
;MKIWTALKEALAGWIAMVRGEADWQRHFAISAAGLTTALVLFLFFALLSIALATADVGIPNFFGLIIALLVQSLSILALLIGILVTRRMVPGEVRLLDLLVPGIYALIAYLVVGTLLSLIAGPVLILLWIGLAVLLFYLGWRAAEWNIGVAAAFAALTMVLLVGMPVTLYMVLGPVAAPPP
;
A
#
# COMPACT_ATOMS: atom_id res chain seq x y z
N MET A 1 -9.90 19.99 -7.12
CA MET A 1 -9.94 20.42 -5.70
C MET A 1 -10.21 19.27 -4.73
N LYS A 2 -11.18 18.36 -4.98
CA LYS A 2 -11.52 17.25 -4.04
C LYS A 2 -10.40 16.24 -3.74
N ILE A 3 -9.54 15.92 -4.72
CA ILE A 3 -8.41 14.97 -4.55
C ILE A 3 -7.38 15.50 -3.55
N TRP A 4 -6.98 16.76 -3.69
CA TRP A 4 -6.00 17.39 -2.81
C TRP A 4 -6.50 17.45 -1.37
N THR A 5 -7.78 17.77 -1.18
CA THR A 5 -8.41 17.74 0.15
C THR A 5 -8.38 16.33 0.73
N ALA A 6 -8.73 15.29 -0.03
CA ALA A 6 -8.70 13.91 0.44
C ALA A 6 -7.30 13.45 0.86
N LEU A 7 -6.26 13.81 0.08
CA LEU A 7 -4.87 13.49 0.43
C LEU A 7 -4.39 14.25 1.66
N LYS A 8 -4.75 15.54 1.78
CA LYS A 8 -4.39 16.37 2.94
C LYS A 8 -5.06 15.85 4.21
N GLU A 9 -6.34 15.50 4.14
CA GLU A 9 -7.06 14.87 5.26
C GLU A 9 -6.43 13.52 5.61
N ALA A 10 -6.16 12.66 4.63
CA ALA A 10 -5.50 11.38 4.90
C ALA A 10 -4.13 11.56 5.57
N LEU A 11 -3.33 12.55 5.15
CA LEU A 11 -2.06 12.89 5.79
C LEU A 11 -2.27 13.37 7.24
N ALA A 12 -3.26 14.24 7.48
CA ALA A 12 -3.61 14.69 8.82
C ALA A 12 -4.06 13.51 9.70
N GLY A 13 -4.85 12.58 9.16
CA GLY A 13 -5.28 11.37 9.84
C GLY A 13 -4.12 10.45 10.21
N TRP A 14 -3.14 10.28 9.32
CA TRP A 14 -1.92 9.52 9.62
C TRP A 14 -1.08 10.19 10.71
N ILE A 15 -0.92 11.51 10.66
CA ILE A 15 -0.21 12.28 11.69
C ILE A 15 -0.91 12.13 13.05
N ALA A 16 -2.24 12.29 13.08
CA ALA A 16 -3.06 12.13 14.27
C ALA A 16 -2.95 10.69 14.84
N MET A 17 -2.99 9.68 13.98
CA MET A 17 -2.85 8.26 14.37
C MET A 17 -1.48 7.98 15.00
N VAL A 18 -0.38 8.48 14.40
CA VAL A 18 0.98 8.31 14.92
C VAL A 18 1.16 9.03 16.25
N ARG A 19 0.55 10.21 16.40
CA ARG A 19 0.52 10.98 17.66
C ARG A 19 -0.36 10.36 18.73
N GLY A 20 -1.23 9.43 18.36
CA GLY A 20 -2.15 8.77 19.28
C GLY A 20 -3.38 9.60 19.63
N GLU A 21 -3.78 10.52 18.77
CA GLU A 21 -4.97 11.35 18.93
C GLU A 21 -6.22 10.50 18.66
N ALA A 22 -7.23 10.55 19.54
CA ALA A 22 -8.43 9.70 19.45
C ALA A 22 -9.31 9.99 18.21
N ASP A 23 -9.25 11.21 17.67
CA ASP A 23 -10.09 11.67 16.56
C ASP A 23 -9.51 11.36 15.16
N TRP A 24 -8.44 10.56 15.07
CA TRP A 24 -7.77 10.24 13.80
C TRP A 24 -8.74 9.70 12.72
N GLN A 25 -9.78 8.96 13.12
CA GLN A 25 -10.77 8.38 12.22
C GLN A 25 -11.54 9.43 11.41
N ARG A 26 -11.76 10.64 11.96
CA ARG A 26 -12.53 11.70 11.29
C ARG A 26 -11.87 12.22 10.02
N HIS A 27 -10.55 12.08 9.94
CA HIS A 27 -9.77 12.47 8.77
C HIS A 27 -9.84 11.44 7.65
N PHE A 28 -10.30 10.22 7.93
CA PHE A 28 -10.54 9.20 6.93
C PHE A 28 -12.03 9.10 6.62
N ALA A 29 -12.38 9.07 5.32
CA ALA A 29 -13.75 8.80 4.89
C ALA A 29 -14.06 7.29 5.08
N ILE A 30 -14.22 6.82 6.31
CA ILE A 30 -14.46 5.39 6.62
C ILE A 30 -15.88 4.99 6.21
N SER A 31 -16.03 4.68 4.92
CA SER A 31 -17.29 4.28 4.29
C SER A 31 -17.01 3.52 3.00
N ALA A 32 -18.02 2.87 2.43
CA ALA A 32 -17.89 2.26 1.10
C ALA A 32 -17.50 3.28 0.03
N ALA A 33 -18.10 4.47 0.05
CA ALA A 33 -17.77 5.55 -0.89
C ALA A 33 -16.34 6.08 -0.71
N GLY A 34 -15.87 6.18 0.53
CA GLY A 34 -14.49 6.59 0.82
C GLY A 34 -13.47 5.51 0.45
N LEU A 35 -13.80 4.23 0.61
CA LEU A 35 -13.00 3.13 0.08
C LEU A 35 -12.90 3.20 -1.44
N THR A 36 -14.00 3.39 -2.15
CA THR A 36 -14.00 3.59 -3.61
C THR A 36 -13.11 4.78 -4.00
N THR A 37 -13.20 5.88 -3.26
CA THR A 37 -12.35 7.05 -3.49
C THR A 37 -10.87 6.71 -3.32
N ALA A 38 -10.50 6.01 -2.23
CA ALA A 38 -9.12 5.59 -1.98
C ALA A 38 -8.60 4.64 -3.08
N LEU A 39 -9.42 3.68 -3.54
CA LEU A 39 -9.07 2.77 -4.63
C LEU A 39 -8.87 3.50 -5.95
N VAL A 40 -9.77 4.43 -6.30
CA VAL A 40 -9.64 5.24 -7.52
C VAL A 40 -8.38 6.10 -7.46
N LEU A 41 -8.09 6.72 -6.32
CA LEU A 41 -6.85 7.48 -6.13
C LEU A 41 -5.61 6.60 -6.24
N PHE A 42 -5.64 5.41 -5.65
CA PHE A 42 -4.55 4.46 -5.78
C PHE A 42 -4.30 4.09 -7.24
N LEU A 43 -5.34 3.74 -8.00
CA LEU A 43 -5.21 3.42 -9.43
C LEU A 43 -4.72 4.62 -10.25
N PHE A 44 -5.19 5.82 -9.94
CA PHE A 44 -4.73 7.05 -10.59
C PHE A 44 -3.23 7.29 -10.36
N PHE A 45 -2.76 7.19 -9.12
CA PHE A 45 -1.34 7.35 -8.81
C PHE A 45 -0.49 6.19 -9.34
N ALA A 46 -1.02 4.97 -9.35
CA ALA A 46 -0.40 3.81 -9.99
C ALA A 46 -0.15 4.06 -11.47
N LEU A 47 -1.18 4.51 -12.21
CA LEU A 47 -1.06 4.89 -13.61
C LEU A 47 -0.01 5.99 -13.81
N LEU A 48 -0.01 7.01 -12.95
CA LEU A 48 0.96 8.10 -13.01
C LEU A 48 2.39 7.62 -12.78
N SER A 49 2.59 6.71 -11.83
CA SER A 49 3.91 6.11 -11.56
C SER A 49 4.38 5.24 -12.72
N ILE A 50 3.48 4.48 -13.34
CA ILE A 50 3.82 3.70 -14.54
C ILE A 50 4.21 4.67 -15.66
N ALA A 51 3.42 5.71 -15.92
CA ALA A 51 3.73 6.71 -16.94
C ALA A 51 5.10 7.39 -16.70
N LEU A 52 5.43 7.72 -15.46
CA LEU A 52 6.75 8.26 -15.11
C LEU A 52 7.88 7.26 -15.34
N ALA A 53 7.73 6.00 -14.91
CA ALA A 53 8.73 4.96 -15.16
C ALA A 53 8.96 4.70 -16.66
N THR A 54 7.95 4.95 -17.49
CA THR A 54 8.05 4.71 -18.94
C THR A 54 8.82 5.79 -19.69
N ALA A 55 9.08 6.94 -19.06
CA ALA A 55 10.03 7.91 -19.57
C ALA A 55 11.45 7.34 -19.65
N ASP A 56 11.81 6.43 -18.73
CA ASP A 56 13.14 5.84 -18.66
C ASP A 56 13.25 4.49 -19.40
N VAL A 57 12.16 3.72 -19.49
CA VAL A 57 12.16 2.32 -19.98
C VAL A 57 11.42 2.14 -21.32
N GLY A 58 10.76 3.20 -21.81
CA GLY A 58 9.94 3.17 -23.03
C GLY A 58 8.45 2.95 -22.76
N ILE A 59 7.60 3.39 -23.70
CA ILE A 59 6.14 3.34 -23.56
C ILE A 59 5.67 1.87 -23.61
N PRO A 60 4.95 1.36 -22.59
CA PRO A 60 4.45 0.01 -22.60
C PRO A 60 3.36 -0.08 -23.66
N ASN A 61 3.26 -1.23 -24.32
CA ASN A 61 2.04 -1.54 -25.04
C ASN A 61 0.86 -1.68 -24.06
N PHE A 62 -0.36 -1.67 -24.58
CA PHE A 62 -1.59 -1.75 -23.77
C PHE A 62 -1.59 -2.95 -22.80
N PHE A 63 -1.09 -4.11 -23.24
CA PHE A 63 -0.96 -5.29 -22.39
C PHE A 63 0.05 -5.10 -21.25
N GLY A 64 1.20 -4.48 -21.52
CA GLY A 64 2.20 -4.15 -20.50
C GLY A 64 1.64 -3.19 -19.45
N LEU A 65 0.81 -2.23 -19.84
CA LEU A 65 0.14 -1.32 -18.91
C LEU A 65 -0.87 -2.08 -18.02
N ILE A 66 -1.65 -3.00 -18.58
CA ILE A 66 -2.56 -3.85 -17.79
C ILE A 66 -1.79 -4.71 -16.78
N ILE A 67 -0.69 -5.34 -17.22
CA ILE A 67 0.14 -6.17 -16.34
C ILE A 67 0.74 -5.32 -15.21
N ALA A 68 1.27 -4.14 -15.52
CA ALA A 68 1.83 -3.23 -14.52
C ALA A 68 0.77 -2.80 -13.49
N LEU A 69 -0.45 -2.48 -13.94
CA LEU A 69 -1.56 -2.17 -13.05
C LEU A 69 -2.00 -3.36 -12.20
N LEU A 70 -2.01 -4.55 -12.78
CA LEU A 70 -2.34 -5.79 -12.07
C LEU A 70 -1.32 -6.03 -10.96
N VAL A 71 -0.02 -5.92 -11.27
CA VAL A 71 1.08 -6.04 -10.30
C VAL A 71 0.94 -4.99 -9.20
N GLN A 72 0.65 -3.73 -9.55
CA GLN A 72 0.45 -2.68 -8.56
C GLN A 72 -0.77 -2.97 -7.66
N SER A 73 -1.84 -3.55 -8.22
CA SER A 73 -3.05 -3.94 -7.47
C SER A 73 -2.81 -5.09 -6.48
N LEU A 74 -1.75 -5.88 -6.66
CA LEU A 74 -1.36 -6.91 -5.67
C LEU A 74 -1.02 -6.30 -4.32
N SER A 75 -0.56 -5.05 -4.28
CA SER A 75 -0.28 -4.38 -3.00
C SER A 75 -1.53 -4.17 -2.15
N ILE A 76 -2.67 -3.89 -2.79
CA ILE A 76 -3.97 -3.83 -2.11
C ILE A 76 -4.37 -5.22 -1.61
N LEU A 77 -4.15 -6.25 -2.43
CA LEU A 77 -4.39 -7.64 -2.00
C LEU A 77 -3.48 -8.04 -0.83
N ALA A 78 -2.23 -7.59 -0.80
CA ALA A 78 -1.28 -7.86 0.27
C ALA A 78 -1.77 -7.30 1.60
N LEU A 79 -2.21 -6.04 1.56
CA LEU A 79 -2.81 -5.37 2.68
C LEU A 79 -4.08 -6.08 3.13
N LEU A 80 -4.99 -6.41 2.20
CA LEU A 80 -6.25 -7.08 2.50
C LEU A 80 -6.04 -8.46 3.13
N ILE A 81 -5.15 -9.27 2.56
CA ILE A 81 -4.80 -10.60 3.08
C ILE A 81 -4.18 -10.47 4.46
N GLY A 82 -3.21 -9.55 4.63
CA GLY A 82 -2.62 -9.28 5.95
C GLY A 82 -3.66 -8.94 7.00
N ILE A 83 -4.58 -8.02 6.68
CA ILE A 83 -5.66 -7.61 7.60
C ILE A 83 -6.57 -8.80 7.91
N LEU A 84 -7.02 -9.55 6.91
CA LEU A 84 -7.95 -10.67 7.10
C LEU A 84 -7.33 -11.83 7.88
N VAL A 85 -6.07 -12.16 7.61
CA VAL A 85 -5.33 -13.22 8.32
C VAL A 85 -5.17 -12.82 9.78
N THR A 86 -4.67 -11.61 10.06
CA THR A 86 -4.46 -11.17 11.44
C THR A 86 -5.79 -11.04 12.20
N ARG A 87 -6.85 -10.48 11.59
CA ARG A 87 -8.18 -10.41 12.21
C ARG A 87 -8.82 -11.77 12.48
N ARG A 88 -8.49 -12.80 11.70
CA ARG A 88 -8.99 -14.17 11.97
C ARG A 88 -8.24 -14.84 13.12
N MET A 89 -6.96 -14.51 13.29
CA MET A 89 -6.12 -15.07 14.36
C MET A 89 -6.28 -14.33 15.70
N VAL A 90 -6.72 -13.07 15.67
CA VAL A 90 -6.85 -12.21 16.85
C VAL A 90 -8.32 -11.84 17.05
N PRO A 91 -8.94 -12.23 18.16
CA PRO A 91 -10.31 -11.81 18.48
C PRO A 91 -10.38 -10.28 18.59
N GLY A 92 -11.33 -9.65 17.88
CA GLY A 92 -11.53 -8.21 17.96
C GLY A 92 -12.71 -7.72 17.14
N GLU A 93 -13.25 -6.56 17.52
CA GLU A 93 -14.42 -5.93 16.88
C GLU A 93 -14.06 -4.91 15.79
N VAL A 94 -12.76 -4.74 15.53
CA VAL A 94 -12.25 -3.75 14.57
C VAL A 94 -12.88 -3.99 13.20
N ARG A 95 -13.46 -2.93 12.60
CA ARG A 95 -14.12 -3.05 11.30
C ARG A 95 -13.06 -3.08 10.20
N LEU A 96 -13.33 -3.84 9.14
CA LEU A 96 -12.39 -3.97 8.01
C LEU A 96 -12.05 -2.59 7.40
N LEU A 97 -13.05 -1.71 7.28
CA LEU A 97 -12.88 -0.39 6.69
C LEU A 97 -11.95 0.51 7.50
N ASP A 98 -11.93 0.36 8.82
CA ASP A 98 -11.09 1.15 9.74
C ASP A 98 -9.59 0.89 9.51
N LEU A 99 -9.25 -0.27 8.94
CA LEU A 99 -7.88 -0.64 8.59
C LEU A 99 -7.62 -0.47 7.09
N LEU A 100 -8.56 -0.88 6.25
CA LEU A 100 -8.38 -0.91 4.81
C LEU A 100 -8.28 0.49 4.22
N VAL A 101 -9.12 1.44 4.65
CA VAL A 101 -9.11 2.80 4.11
C VAL A 101 -7.80 3.53 4.44
N PRO A 102 -7.36 3.64 5.71
CA PRO A 102 -6.07 4.26 6.02
C PRO A 102 -4.91 3.49 5.38
N GLY A 103 -4.95 2.15 5.38
CA GLY A 103 -3.92 1.33 4.77
C GLY A 103 -3.75 1.58 3.27
N ILE A 104 -4.84 1.77 2.51
CA ILE A 104 -4.74 2.16 1.09
C ILE A 104 -4.11 3.55 0.95
N TYR A 105 -4.41 4.51 1.84
CA TYR A 105 -3.73 5.80 1.83
C TYR A 105 -2.24 5.70 2.17
N ALA A 106 -1.81 4.77 3.03
CA ALA A 106 -0.40 4.47 3.21
C ALA A 106 0.24 3.89 1.94
N LEU A 107 -0.47 3.01 1.22
CA LEU A 107 0.01 2.51 -0.07
C LEU A 107 0.08 3.62 -1.13
N ILE A 108 -0.85 4.58 -1.14
CA ILE A 108 -0.78 5.77 -2.00
C ILE A 108 0.47 6.60 -1.66
N ALA A 109 0.70 6.86 -0.37
CA ALA A 109 1.89 7.60 0.08
C ALA A 109 3.18 6.87 -0.32
N TYR A 110 3.23 5.55 -0.13
CA TYR A 110 4.33 4.71 -0.60
C TYR A 110 4.55 4.85 -2.10
N LEU A 111 3.48 4.80 -2.89
CA LEU A 111 3.55 4.87 -4.34
C LEU A 111 4.06 6.25 -4.78
N VAL A 112 3.44 7.33 -4.32
CA VAL A 112 3.85 8.71 -4.68
C VAL A 112 5.28 9.01 -4.27
N VAL A 113 5.65 8.72 -3.02
CA VAL A 113 7.00 8.99 -2.52
C VAL A 113 8.00 8.06 -3.19
N GLY A 114 7.64 6.79 -3.42
CA GLY A 114 8.46 5.81 -4.14
C GLY A 114 8.78 6.26 -5.55
N THR A 115 7.79 6.72 -6.31
CA THR A 115 8.00 7.26 -7.67
C THR A 115 8.91 8.49 -7.66
N LEU A 116 8.75 9.40 -6.69
CA LEU A 116 9.59 10.59 -6.61
C LEU A 116 11.05 10.24 -6.23
N LEU A 117 11.22 9.33 -5.27
CA LEU A 117 12.53 8.92 -4.79
C LEU A 117 13.28 8.06 -5.82
N SER A 118 12.56 7.25 -6.62
CA SER A 118 13.18 6.44 -7.67
C SER A 118 13.89 7.28 -8.74
N LEU A 119 13.48 8.54 -8.93
CA LEU A 119 14.13 9.48 -9.85
C LEU A 119 15.47 10.01 -9.33
N ILE A 120 15.72 9.95 -8.01
CA ILE A 120 16.91 10.51 -7.38
C ILE A 120 17.96 9.41 -7.17
N ALA A 121 17.63 8.36 -6.41
CA ALA A 121 18.56 7.28 -6.11
C ALA A 121 17.87 6.03 -5.52
N GLY A 122 18.17 4.86 -6.08
CA GLY A 122 17.61 3.56 -5.65
C GLY A 122 17.79 3.19 -4.16
N PRO A 123 18.92 3.50 -3.49
CA PRO A 123 19.11 3.14 -2.07
C PRO A 123 18.13 3.82 -1.11
N VAL A 124 17.54 4.97 -1.48
CA VAL A 124 16.59 5.70 -0.63
C VAL A 124 15.27 4.92 -0.47
N LEU A 125 14.98 3.98 -1.39
CA LEU A 125 13.80 3.11 -1.31
C LEU A 125 13.81 2.23 -0.05
N ILE A 126 14.97 1.91 0.51
CA ILE A 126 15.05 1.15 1.77
C ILE A 126 14.39 1.94 2.92
N LEU A 127 14.62 3.25 2.99
CA LEU A 127 13.99 4.11 4.00
C LEU A 127 12.48 4.17 3.83
N LEU A 128 12.01 4.17 2.58
CA LEU A 128 10.59 4.14 2.26
C LEU A 128 9.92 2.84 2.73
N TRP A 129 10.59 1.70 2.57
CA TRP A 129 10.08 0.40 3.02
C TRP A 129 10.00 0.32 4.54
N ILE A 130 11.01 0.85 5.24
CA ILE A 130 10.97 1.00 6.70
C ILE A 130 9.80 1.90 7.11
N GLY A 131 9.63 3.05 6.43
CA GLY A 131 8.51 3.96 6.67
C GLY A 131 7.14 3.28 6.51
N LEU A 132 6.97 2.50 5.44
CA LEU A 132 5.72 1.75 5.22
C LEU A 132 5.50 0.69 6.29
N ALA A 133 6.53 -0.06 6.67
CA ALA A 133 6.44 -1.04 7.76
C ALA A 133 6.02 -0.39 9.09
N VAL A 134 6.55 0.80 9.39
CA VAL A 134 6.15 1.59 10.56
C VAL A 134 4.69 2.03 10.46
N LEU A 135 4.23 2.52 9.31
CA LEU A 135 2.81 2.89 9.13
C LEU A 135 1.89 1.68 9.31
N LEU A 136 2.26 0.51 8.78
CA LEU A 136 1.50 -0.73 8.97
C LEU A 136 1.49 -1.17 10.45
N PHE A 137 2.61 -1.00 11.16
CA PHE A 137 2.67 -1.25 12.60
C PHE A 137 1.72 -0.34 13.36
N TYR A 138 1.72 0.98 13.08
CA TYR A 138 0.78 1.92 13.70
C TYR A 138 -0.67 1.63 13.34
N LEU A 139 -0.95 1.16 12.12
CA LEU A 139 -2.28 0.72 11.72
C LEU A 139 -2.76 -0.44 12.62
N GLY A 140 -1.93 -1.48 12.80
CA GLY A 140 -2.27 -2.60 13.68
C GLY A 140 -2.39 -2.19 15.15
N TRP A 141 -1.44 -1.37 15.64
CA TRP A 141 -1.37 -1.02 17.05
C TRP A 141 -2.41 0.03 17.48
N ARG A 142 -2.64 1.07 16.66
CA ARG A 142 -3.52 2.20 17.01
C ARG A 142 -4.90 2.10 16.40
N ALA A 143 -5.02 1.62 15.16
CA ALA A 143 -6.34 1.51 14.53
C ALA A 143 -7.04 0.19 14.87
N ALA A 144 -6.28 -0.89 15.02
CA ALA A 144 -6.84 -2.19 15.40
C ALA A 144 -6.72 -2.52 16.90
N GLU A 145 -6.04 -1.65 17.68
CA GLU A 145 -5.78 -1.85 19.11
C GLU A 145 -5.13 -3.21 19.43
N TRP A 146 -4.41 -3.79 18.46
CA TRP A 146 -3.72 -5.05 18.67
C TRP A 146 -2.54 -4.87 19.60
N ASN A 147 -2.17 -5.93 20.31
CA ASN A 147 -0.94 -5.90 21.09
C ASN A 147 0.28 -5.66 20.16
N ILE A 148 1.36 -5.12 20.74
CA ILE A 148 2.57 -4.72 20.00
C ILE A 148 3.14 -5.90 19.17
N GLY A 149 3.12 -7.12 19.72
CA GLY A 149 3.63 -8.30 19.02
C GLY A 149 2.82 -8.65 17.77
N VAL A 150 1.49 -8.60 17.86
CA VAL A 150 0.57 -8.85 16.75
C VAL A 150 0.66 -7.74 15.72
N ALA A 151 0.75 -6.47 16.14
CA ALA A 151 0.94 -5.35 15.22
C ALA A 151 2.27 -5.45 14.46
N ALA A 152 3.35 -5.87 15.12
CA ALA A 152 4.64 -6.13 14.48
C ALA A 152 4.57 -7.32 13.52
N ALA A 153 3.91 -8.42 13.92
CA ALA A 153 3.72 -9.58 13.06
C ALA A 153 2.87 -9.25 11.83
N PHE A 154 1.82 -8.44 11.99
CA PHE A 154 1.00 -7.91 10.89
C PHE A 154 1.85 -7.08 9.92
N ALA A 155 2.60 -6.11 10.43
CA ALA A 155 3.46 -5.28 9.59
C ALA A 155 4.48 -6.12 8.82
N ALA A 156 5.15 -7.07 9.49
CA ALA A 156 6.10 -7.98 8.86
C ALA A 156 5.42 -8.87 7.80
N LEU A 157 4.29 -9.49 8.12
CA LEU A 157 3.53 -10.33 7.19
C LEU A 157 3.09 -9.54 5.95
N THR A 158 2.51 -8.35 6.15
CA THR A 158 2.08 -7.50 5.04
C THR A 158 3.27 -7.04 4.20
N MET A 159 4.41 -6.69 4.80
CA MET A 159 5.64 -6.37 4.06
C MET A 159 6.13 -7.57 3.25
N VAL A 160 6.16 -8.77 3.82
CA VAL A 160 6.54 -10.00 3.11
C VAL A 160 5.59 -10.26 1.95
N LEU A 161 4.29 -10.05 2.12
CA LEU A 161 3.30 -10.20 1.04
C LEU A 161 3.46 -9.13 -0.05
N LEU A 162 3.72 -7.88 0.34
CA LEU A 162 3.92 -6.75 -0.58
C LEU A 162 5.11 -6.97 -1.52
N VAL A 163 6.18 -7.58 -1.00
CA VAL A 163 7.40 -7.85 -1.76
C VAL A 163 7.31 -9.21 -2.46
N GLY A 164 6.82 -10.22 -1.74
CA GLY A 164 6.76 -11.60 -2.19
C GLY A 164 5.79 -11.78 -3.35
N MET A 165 4.57 -11.23 -3.29
CA MET A 165 3.58 -11.48 -4.35
C MET A 165 4.01 -11.01 -5.74
N PRO A 166 4.52 -9.78 -5.93
CA PRO A 166 5.06 -9.36 -7.22
C PRO A 166 6.18 -10.29 -7.70
N VAL A 167 7.14 -10.62 -6.84
CA VAL A 167 8.29 -11.48 -7.19
C VAL A 167 7.81 -12.87 -7.62
N THR A 168 6.88 -13.48 -6.88
CA THR A 168 6.33 -14.79 -7.23
C THR A 168 5.57 -14.75 -8.54
N LEU A 169 4.80 -13.69 -8.82
CA LEU A 169 4.16 -13.55 -10.13
C LEU A 169 5.18 -13.39 -11.25
N TYR A 170 6.25 -12.64 -11.05
CA TYR A 170 7.34 -12.55 -12.04
C TYR A 170 8.00 -13.91 -12.28
N MET A 171 8.17 -14.75 -11.25
CA MET A 171 8.74 -16.09 -11.41
C MET A 171 7.79 -17.06 -12.13
N VAL A 172 6.48 -16.95 -11.90
CA VAL A 172 5.48 -17.83 -12.53
C VAL A 172 5.18 -17.41 -13.97
N LEU A 173 5.19 -16.10 -14.25
CA LEU A 173 4.84 -15.54 -15.57
C LEU A 173 6.07 -15.21 -16.43
N GLY A 174 7.26 -15.24 -15.86
CA GLY A 174 8.51 -15.02 -16.58
C GLY A 174 8.78 -16.14 -17.59
N PRO A 175 9.47 -15.86 -18.70
CA PRO A 175 9.85 -16.90 -19.65
C PRO A 175 10.73 -17.93 -18.94
N VAL A 176 10.35 -19.21 -19.04
CA VAL A 176 11.22 -20.32 -18.65
C VAL A 176 12.51 -20.17 -19.46
N ALA A 177 13.63 -19.89 -18.80
CA ALA A 177 14.91 -19.81 -19.46
C ALA A 177 15.13 -21.12 -20.23
N ALA A 178 15.12 -21.05 -21.56
CA ALA A 178 15.49 -22.19 -22.38
C ALA A 178 16.92 -22.60 -21.99
N PRO A 179 17.21 -23.90 -21.83
CA PRO A 179 18.56 -24.34 -21.53
C PRO A 179 19.52 -23.80 -22.60
N PRO A 180 20.68 -23.22 -22.24
CA PRO A 180 21.69 -22.90 -23.23
C PRO A 180 22.13 -24.18 -23.95
N PRO A 181 22.45 -24.11 -25.26
CA PRO A 181 22.84 -25.26 -26.07
C PRO A 181 24.12 -25.95 -25.58
#